data_AF-A0A1Q9MR30-F1
#
_entry.id   AF-A0A1Q9MR30-F1
#
_cell.length_a   1.000
_cell.length_b   1.000
_cell.length_c   1.000
_cell.angle_alpha   90.00
_cell.angle_beta   90.00
_cell.angle_gamma   90.00
#
_symmetry.space_group_name_H-M   'P 1'
#
loop_
_entity.id
_entity.type
_entity.pdbx_description
1 polymer ?
#
loop_
_entity_poly.entity_id
_entity_poly.type
_entity_poly.pdbx_seq_one_letter_code
_entity_poly.pdbx_strand_id
1 'polypeptide(L)' 'MKVNQFAIDYPDVDQMDFNPVFAYADGVKIADAQIVFWD' A
#
# COMPACT_ATOMS: atom_id res chain seq x y z
N MET A 1 -11.23 3.08 1.00
CA MET A 1 -10.38 2.14 1.75
C MET A 1 -9.17 2.92 2.24
N LYS A 2 -8.86 2.89 3.54
CA LYS A 2 -7.67 3.57 4.06
C LYS A 2 -6.51 2.56 4.05
N VAL A 3 -5.31 2.98 3.63
CA VAL A 3 -4.14 2.09 3.49
C VAL A 3 -3.78 1.41 4.83
N ASN A 4 -4.03 2.08 5.96
CA ASN A 4 -3.81 1.50 7.29
C ASN A 4 -4.73 0.32 7.62
N GLN A 5 -5.93 0.24 7.02
CA GLN A 5 -6.83 -0.88 7.23
C GLN A 5 -6.31 -2.13 6.53
N PHE A 6 -5.59 -1.98 5.41
CA PHE A 6 -4.98 -3.10 4.70
C PHE A 6 -3.97 -3.85 5.58
N ALA A 7 -3.14 -3.15 6.35
CA ALA A 7 -2.20 -3.78 7.28
C ALA A 7 -2.90 -4.53 8.45
N ILE A 8 -4.12 -4.11 8.82
CA ILE A 8 -4.92 -4.81 9.84
C ILE A 8 -5.55 -6.07 9.24
N ASP A 9 -6.04 -5.98 8.00
CA ASP A 9 -6.74 -7.06 7.31
C ASP A 9 -5.77 -8.15 6.81
N TYR A 10 -4.49 -7.81 6.60
CA TYR A 10 -3.41 -8.69 6.14
C TYR A 10 -2.22 -8.64 7.12
N PRO A 11 -2.33 -9.32 8.28
CA PRO A 11 -1.31 -9.26 9.34
C PRO A 11 0.01 -9.96 8.98
N ASP A 12 0.02 -10.73 7.90
CA ASP A 12 1.17 -11.37 7.28
C ASP A 12 2.06 -10.38 6.50
N VAL A 13 1.56 -9.17 6.23
CA VAL A 13 2.34 -8.09 5.64
C VAL A 13 3.15 -7.37 6.73
N ASP A 14 4.48 -7.45 6.64
CA ASP A 14 5.42 -6.74 7.50
C ASP A 14 5.61 -5.29 7.02
N GLN A 15 5.87 -5.14 5.72
CA GLN A 15 6.14 -3.83 5.12
C GLN A 15 5.39 -3.66 3.80
N MET A 16 4.89 -2.45 3.59
CA MET A 16 4.28 -2.02 2.33
C MET A 16 4.83 -0.65 1.96
N ASP A 17 5.46 -0.56 0.79
CA ASP A 17 5.98 0.70 0.23
C ASP A 17 5.36 0.95 -1.15
N PHE A 18 4.92 2.20 -1.35
CA PHE A 18 4.33 2.66 -2.59
C PHE A 18 5.12 3.87 -3.07
N ASN A 19 5.87 3.70 -4.16
CA ASN A 19 6.70 4.78 -4.66
C ASN A 19 6.99 4.61 -6.16
N PRO A 20 6.56 5.52 -7.05
CA PRO A 20 5.86 6.78 -6.76
C PRO A 20 4.34 6.65 -6.62
N VAL A 21 3.76 7.51 -5.76
CA VAL A 21 2.32 7.73 -5.62
C VAL A 21 1.94 9.05 -6.28
N PHE A 22 1.05 8.99 -7.26
CA PHE A 22 0.51 10.16 -7.94
C PHE A 22 -0.91 10.44 -7.44
N ALA A 23 -1.12 11.64 -6.91
CA ALA A 23 -2.44 12.11 -6.50
C ALA A 23 -3.03 13.05 -7.57
N TYR A 24 -4.26 12.76 -7.98
CA TYR A 24 -5.05 13.51 -8.94
C TYR A 24 -6.36 13.97 -8.30
N ALA A 25 -7.09 14.86 -8.98
CA ALA A 25 -8.37 15.37 -8.47
C ALA A 25 -9.45 14.29 -8.34
N ASP A 26 -9.36 13.23 -9.16
CA ASP A 26 -10.30 12.12 -9.23
C ASP A 26 -9.83 10.85 -8.48
N GLY A 27 -8.59 10.82 -7.99
CA GLY A 27 -8.08 9.67 -7.25
C GLY A 27 -6.57 9.60 -7.12
N VAL A 28 -6.09 8.42 -6.75
CA VAL A 28 -4.67 8.12 -6.53
C VAL A 28 -4.25 6.98 -7.44
N LYS A 29 -3.08 7.13 -8.09
CA LYS A 29 -2.44 6.08 -8.87
C LYS A 29 -1.11 5.70 -8.23
N ILE A 30 -0.92 4.41 -8.01
CA ILE A 30 0.33 3.83 -7.54
C ILE A 30 1.01 3.23 -8.77
N ALA A 31 2.24 3.66 -9.07
CA ALA A 31 2.97 3.16 -10.24
C ALA A 31 3.75 1.88 -9.93
N ASP A 32 4.27 1.76 -8.70
CA ASP A 32 5.02 0.61 -8.22
C ASP A 32 4.67 0.35 -6.75
N ALA A 33 4.70 -0.93 -6.36
CA ALA A 33 4.35 -1.39 -5.04
C ALA A 33 5.29 -2.51 -4.61
N GLN A 34 5.92 -2.34 -3.46
CA GLN A 34 6.68 -3.39 -2.78
C GLN A 34 5.90 -3.85 -1.54
N ILE A 35 5.77 -5.17 -1.40
CA ILE A 35 5.14 -5.81 -0.25
C ILE A 35 6.09 -6.88 0.28
N VAL A 36 6.42 -6.78 1.56
CA VAL A 36 7.24 -7.74 2.30
C VAL A 36 6.33 -8.49 3.26
N PHE A 37 6.41 -9.81 3.25
CA PHE A 37 5.67 -10.68 4.15
C PHE A 37 6.60 -11.21 5.25
N TRP A 38 6.02 -11.54 6.40
CA TRP A 38 6.70 -12.34 7.42
C TRP A 38 7.02 -13.74 6.88
N ASP A 39 8.15 -14.31 7.32
CA ASP A 39 8.57 -15.69 7.02
C ASP A 39 7.78 -16.72 7.85
#